data_AF-G0XP50-F1
#
_entry.id   AF-G0XP50-F1
#
_cell.length_a   1.000
_cell.length_b   1.000
_cell.length_c   1.000
_cell.angle_alpha   90.00
_cell.angle_beta   90.00
_cell.angle_gamma   90.00
#
_symmetry.space_group_name_H-M   'P 1'
#
loop_
_entity.id
_entity.type
_entity.pdbx_description
1 polymer ?
#
loop_
_entity_poly.entity_id
_entity_poly.type
_entity_poly.pdbx_seq_one_letter_code
_entity_poly.pdbx_strand_id
1 'polypeptide(L)'
;MMQYNFEQSKDVSYRLFGSYFVIPWTVKDPSRIHAEVKYPDGNREELSPERDFKVDVDESSLILSSKRWINNNNALRIFEGEKQTFKEYNSDSPRAPHNLVKEADLYPLHTRLDGVETIVSDLNNMKNRIQELEKIESKNAQLQKRIDDLEQIDLSEMAVLTQKMNSVDGIVNDLATQTKDVGRKLEQIASSKVEGLDPQTRKYLQDIQTQLTSDTLTLQHDDTRGYDSSIRFKDKDGALGGSIKRVVKGDITGLSIATKNKSGSLVDRVKFYDDKDVYIHGQCFIRGTDTSIFDEIARQLTPRFLGLLQGRTMVRSANLRVRASIGDIISGSDIEYWAYPSENSSGYISVSATQEHTMAVSAENARKRWRIMGKTDSYYITLYWLQEVINFDD
;
A
#
# COMPACT_ATOMS: atom_id res chain seq x y z
N MET A 1 -70.64 -67.90 -31.93
CA MET A 1 -70.54 -67.90 -30.46
C MET A 1 -70.75 -69.35 -30.02
N MET A 2 -69.68 -70.06 -29.69
CA MET A 2 -69.70 -71.41 -29.11
C MET A 2 -68.72 -71.38 -27.94
N GLN A 3 -69.26 -71.21 -26.74
CA GLN A 3 -68.54 -71.38 -25.48
C GLN A 3 -68.24 -72.87 -25.33
N TYR A 4 -66.96 -73.25 -25.44
CA TYR A 4 -66.52 -74.53 -24.90
C TYR A 4 -66.23 -74.31 -23.41
N ASN A 5 -67.23 -74.63 -22.59
CA ASN A 5 -67.08 -74.80 -21.15
C ASN A 5 -66.22 -76.03 -20.89
N PHE A 6 -64.91 -75.85 -20.71
CA PHE A 6 -64.09 -76.84 -20.03
C PHE A 6 -64.00 -76.38 -18.57
N GLU A 7 -64.89 -76.94 -17.74
CA GLU A 7 -64.75 -76.86 -16.29
C GLU A 7 -63.36 -77.37 -15.90
N GLN A 8 -62.66 -76.58 -15.08
CA GLN A 8 -61.36 -76.91 -14.52
C GLN A 8 -61.41 -78.31 -13.90
N SER A 9 -60.64 -79.25 -14.45
CA SER A 9 -60.36 -80.52 -13.80
C SER A 9 -59.64 -80.23 -12.50
N LYS A 10 -60.30 -80.42 -11.35
CA LYS A 10 -59.64 -80.27 -10.06
C LYS A 10 -58.62 -81.40 -9.92
N ASP A 11 -57.34 -81.07 -9.96
CA ASP A 11 -56.25 -82.01 -9.71
C ASP A 11 -55.21 -81.43 -8.75
N VAL A 12 -54.58 -82.32 -7.99
CA VAL A 12 -53.47 -81.99 -7.09
C VAL A 12 -52.42 -83.09 -7.17
N SER A 13 -51.16 -82.72 -7.02
CA SER A 13 -50.04 -83.67 -6.99
C SER A 13 -49.23 -83.51 -5.71
N TYR A 14 -48.93 -84.62 -5.05
CA TYR A 14 -48.12 -84.70 -3.84
C TYR A 14 -46.88 -85.54 -4.08
N ARG A 15 -45.80 -85.24 -3.36
CA ARG A 15 -44.70 -86.19 -3.20
C ARG A 15 -45.09 -87.23 -2.15
N LEU A 16 -44.79 -88.50 -2.45
CA LEU A 16 -45.17 -89.64 -1.62
C LEU A 16 -44.21 -89.83 -0.43
N PHE A 17 -44.31 -88.95 0.58
CA PHE A 17 -43.56 -89.03 1.85
C PHE A 17 -44.31 -89.78 2.96
N GLY A 18 -45.63 -89.97 2.81
CA GLY A 18 -46.50 -90.59 3.80
C GLY A 18 -47.69 -91.27 3.15
N SER A 19 -48.68 -91.65 3.94
CA SER A 19 -49.90 -92.32 3.47
C SER A 19 -51.14 -91.44 3.54
N TYR A 20 -51.04 -90.19 4.01
CA TYR A 20 -52.15 -89.27 4.22
C TYR A 20 -51.95 -88.01 3.37
N PHE A 21 -52.94 -87.67 2.56
CA PHE A 21 -52.87 -86.55 1.61
C PHE A 21 -54.14 -85.73 1.66
N VAL A 22 -54.01 -84.41 1.80
CA VAL A 22 -55.17 -83.50 1.82
C VAL A 22 -55.67 -83.31 0.39
N ILE A 23 -56.97 -83.37 0.17
CA ILE A 23 -57.59 -82.96 -1.10
C ILE A 23 -57.98 -81.48 -0.91
N PRO A 24 -57.41 -80.55 -1.70
CA PRO A 24 -57.57 -79.10 -1.45
C PRO A 24 -58.96 -78.56 -1.84
N TRP A 25 -59.92 -79.44 -2.08
CA TRP A 25 -61.31 -79.11 -2.37
C TRP A 25 -62.26 -80.01 -1.58
N THR A 26 -63.48 -79.52 -1.36
CA THR A 26 -64.55 -80.32 -0.74
C THR A 26 -64.94 -81.49 -1.63
N VAL A 27 -64.77 -82.71 -1.13
CA VAL A 27 -65.22 -83.94 -1.82
C VAL A 27 -66.70 -84.15 -1.50
N LYS A 28 -67.56 -84.21 -2.51
CA LYS A 28 -69.00 -84.50 -2.30
C LYS A 28 -69.34 -85.98 -2.46
N ASP A 29 -68.58 -86.66 -3.31
CA ASP A 29 -68.76 -88.07 -3.64
C ASP A 29 -67.38 -88.71 -3.80
N PRO A 30 -66.94 -89.57 -2.86
CA PRO A 30 -65.62 -90.18 -2.90
C PRO A 30 -65.45 -91.13 -4.10
N SER A 31 -66.54 -91.62 -4.70
CA SER A 31 -66.47 -92.50 -5.88
C SER A 31 -65.98 -91.80 -7.15
N ARG A 32 -65.97 -90.46 -7.15
CA ARG A 32 -65.46 -89.62 -8.25
C ARG A 32 -64.00 -89.25 -8.11
N ILE A 33 -63.34 -89.70 -7.03
CA ILE A 33 -61.92 -89.48 -6.80
C ILE A 33 -61.12 -90.58 -7.48
N HIS A 34 -60.21 -90.15 -8.34
CA HIS A 34 -59.24 -90.99 -9.00
C HIS A 34 -57.85 -90.62 -8.51
N ALA A 35 -56.97 -91.62 -8.37
CA ALA A 35 -55.60 -91.40 -7.98
C ALA A 35 -54.63 -92.26 -8.81
N GLU A 36 -53.49 -91.70 -9.16
CA GLU A 36 -52.42 -92.40 -9.87
C GLU A 36 -51.05 -92.09 -9.24
N VAL A 37 -50.16 -93.07 -9.24
CA VAL A 37 -48.76 -92.90 -8.84
C VAL A 37 -47.91 -92.74 -10.09
N LYS A 38 -47.14 -91.66 -10.16
CA LYS A 38 -46.14 -91.40 -11.20
C LYS A 38 -44.75 -91.73 -10.69
N TYR A 39 -44.05 -92.58 -11.42
CA TYR A 39 -42.67 -92.98 -11.15
C TYR A 39 -41.66 -92.04 -11.84
N PRO A 40 -40.39 -92.03 -11.40
CA PRO A 40 -39.33 -91.18 -11.98
C PRO A 40 -39.04 -91.44 -13.46
N ASP A 41 -39.29 -92.66 -13.93
CA ASP A 41 -39.14 -93.09 -15.32
C ASP A 41 -40.30 -92.62 -16.23
N GLY A 42 -41.31 -91.95 -15.66
CA GLY A 42 -42.48 -91.45 -16.37
C GLY A 42 -43.66 -92.43 -16.42
N ASN A 43 -43.48 -93.68 -15.96
CA ASN A 43 -44.56 -94.67 -15.88
C ASN A 43 -45.61 -94.26 -14.84
N ARG A 44 -46.86 -94.65 -15.08
CA ARG A 44 -48.00 -94.34 -14.20
C ARG A 44 -48.74 -95.61 -13.81
N GLU A 45 -49.09 -95.73 -12.54
CA GLU A 45 -49.92 -96.80 -11.98
C GLU A 45 -51.22 -96.21 -11.44
N GLU A 46 -52.35 -96.66 -11.99
CA GLU A 46 -53.69 -96.27 -11.52
C GLU A 46 -54.02 -97.00 -10.21
N LEU A 47 -54.43 -96.24 -9.19
CA LEU A 47 -54.83 -96.79 -7.90
C LEU A 47 -56.33 -97.10 -7.91
N SER A 48 -56.69 -98.25 -7.36
CA SER A 48 -58.09 -98.68 -7.23
C SER A 48 -58.71 -98.17 -5.92
N PRO A 49 -59.85 -97.46 -5.96
CA PRO A 49 -60.59 -97.08 -4.76
C PRO A 49 -60.93 -98.30 -3.87
N GLU A 50 -60.96 -98.10 -2.56
CA GLU A 50 -61.16 -99.10 -1.49
C GLU A 50 -60.07 -100.17 -1.36
N ARG A 51 -59.37 -100.53 -2.44
CA ARG A 51 -58.23 -101.46 -2.43
C ARG A 51 -56.93 -100.74 -2.09
N ASP A 52 -56.60 -99.72 -2.87
CA ASP A 52 -55.30 -99.05 -2.85
C ASP A 52 -55.34 -97.75 -2.06
N PHE A 53 -56.50 -97.11 -1.99
CA PHE A 53 -56.74 -95.93 -1.17
C PHE A 53 -58.19 -95.82 -0.69
N LYS A 54 -58.40 -95.04 0.37
CA LYS A 54 -59.71 -94.61 0.88
C LYS A 54 -59.78 -93.09 0.91
N VAL A 55 -60.98 -92.55 0.80
CA VAL A 55 -61.22 -91.10 0.90
C VAL A 55 -62.03 -90.82 2.14
N ASP A 56 -61.49 -89.98 3.02
CA ASP A 56 -62.22 -89.39 4.13
C ASP A 56 -62.91 -88.12 3.61
N VAL A 57 -64.23 -88.16 3.58
CA VAL A 57 -65.05 -87.06 3.06
C VAL A 57 -65.15 -85.92 4.09
N ASP A 58 -65.10 -86.23 5.39
CA ASP A 58 -65.21 -85.24 6.46
C ASP A 58 -63.92 -84.43 6.59
N GLU A 59 -62.77 -85.11 6.46
CA GLU A 59 -61.45 -84.47 6.49
C GLU A 59 -60.94 -84.03 5.11
N SER A 60 -61.70 -84.30 4.03
CA SER A 60 -61.30 -84.02 2.65
C SER A 60 -59.89 -84.59 2.37
N SER A 61 -59.66 -85.86 2.70
CA SER A 61 -58.33 -86.47 2.62
C SER A 61 -58.34 -87.84 1.95
N LEU A 62 -57.22 -88.19 1.31
CA LEU A 62 -56.97 -89.50 0.70
C LEU A 62 -55.92 -90.23 1.52
N ILE A 63 -56.26 -91.44 1.93
CA ILE A 63 -55.42 -92.34 2.72
C ILE A 63 -55.03 -93.54 1.88
N LEU A 64 -53.74 -93.74 1.64
CA LEU A 64 -53.23 -94.93 0.95
C LEU A 64 -53.31 -96.16 1.87
N SER A 65 -53.87 -97.24 1.33
CA SER A 65 -54.04 -98.51 2.05
C SER A 65 -52.73 -99.29 2.23
N SER A 66 -51.66 -98.90 1.52
CA SER A 66 -50.34 -99.57 1.58
C SER A 66 -49.19 -98.58 1.50
N LYS A 67 -48.08 -98.93 2.14
CA LYS A 67 -46.83 -98.17 2.10
C LYS A 67 -45.97 -98.46 0.87
N ARG A 68 -46.39 -99.38 -0.02
CA ARG A 68 -45.57 -99.84 -1.15
C ARG A 68 -45.18 -98.73 -2.14
N TRP A 69 -45.97 -97.67 -2.23
CA TRP A 69 -45.71 -96.53 -3.13
C TRP A 69 -44.93 -95.37 -2.47
N ILE A 70 -44.72 -95.42 -1.15
CA ILE A 70 -44.07 -94.34 -0.39
C ILE A 70 -42.57 -94.32 -0.72
N ASN A 71 -42.19 -93.37 -1.57
CA ASN A 71 -40.83 -93.08 -1.96
C ASN A 71 -40.75 -91.60 -2.36
N ASN A 72 -39.72 -90.89 -1.89
CA ASN A 72 -39.53 -89.46 -2.10
C ASN A 72 -39.42 -89.05 -3.59
N ASN A 73 -39.18 -90.02 -4.47
CA ASN A 73 -39.09 -89.82 -5.91
C ASN A 73 -40.41 -90.13 -6.66
N ASN A 74 -41.40 -90.74 -5.99
CA ASN A 74 -42.73 -90.99 -6.57
C ASN A 74 -43.65 -89.80 -6.28
N ALA A 75 -44.58 -89.52 -7.19
CA ALA A 75 -45.62 -88.52 -7.01
C ALA A 75 -47.00 -89.17 -7.06
N LEU A 76 -47.88 -88.81 -6.13
CA LEU A 76 -49.30 -89.15 -6.15
C LEU A 76 -50.05 -88.01 -6.80
N ARG A 77 -50.86 -88.31 -7.82
CA ARG A 77 -51.79 -87.36 -8.41
C ARG A 77 -53.21 -87.77 -8.05
N ILE A 78 -54.00 -86.82 -7.58
CA ILE A 78 -55.40 -87.00 -7.20
C ILE A 78 -56.23 -86.06 -8.07
N PHE A 79 -57.31 -86.55 -8.65
CA PHE A 79 -58.21 -85.75 -9.47
C PHE A 79 -59.68 -86.19 -9.30
N GLU A 80 -60.60 -85.24 -9.46
CA GLU A 80 -62.05 -85.43 -9.32
C GLU A 80 -62.74 -85.21 -10.68
N GLY A 81 -63.47 -86.21 -11.21
CA GLY A 81 -64.14 -86.09 -12.52
C GLY A 81 -64.60 -87.41 -13.16
N GLU A 82 -65.26 -87.34 -14.33
CA GLU A 82 -65.58 -88.55 -15.12
C GLU A 82 -64.34 -89.07 -15.86
N LYS A 83 -64.09 -90.38 -15.77
CA LYS A 83 -62.96 -91.07 -16.41
C LYS A 83 -62.99 -90.88 -17.94
N GLN A 84 -62.02 -90.14 -18.50
CA GLN A 84 -61.82 -90.07 -19.95
C GLN A 84 -61.16 -91.36 -20.45
N THR A 85 -61.92 -92.23 -21.10
CA THR A 85 -61.38 -93.36 -21.87
C THR A 85 -60.90 -92.89 -23.24
N PHE A 86 -59.60 -93.00 -23.51
CA PHE A 86 -59.05 -92.84 -24.85
C PHE A 86 -59.66 -93.91 -25.78
N LYS A 87 -60.31 -93.49 -26.87
CA LYS A 87 -60.67 -94.39 -27.98
C LYS A 87 -59.46 -94.57 -28.87
N GLU A 88 -58.83 -95.74 -28.82
CA GLU A 88 -57.90 -96.17 -29.87
C GLU A 88 -58.65 -96.33 -31.20
N TYR A 89 -58.17 -95.64 -32.22
CA TYR A 89 -58.70 -95.72 -33.58
C TYR A 89 -58.08 -96.95 -34.25
N ASN A 90 -58.89 -97.99 -34.46
CA ASN A 90 -58.48 -99.24 -35.09
C ASN A 90 -58.42 -99.06 -36.62
N SER A 91 -57.27 -99.34 -37.22
CA SER A 91 -56.91 -98.95 -38.59
C SER A 91 -57.26 -100.00 -39.66
N ASP A 92 -58.48 -100.55 -39.67
CA ASP A 92 -58.88 -101.58 -40.65
C ASP A 92 -60.31 -101.41 -41.19
N SER A 93 -60.54 -100.39 -42.02
CA SER A 93 -61.66 -100.40 -42.96
C SER A 93 -61.40 -99.57 -44.23
N PRO A 94 -61.99 -99.96 -45.38
CA PRO A 94 -61.44 -99.70 -46.70
C PRO A 94 -61.62 -98.25 -47.15
N ARG A 95 -60.59 -97.71 -47.81
CA ARG A 95 -60.57 -96.37 -48.42
C ARG A 95 -61.76 -96.16 -49.35
N ALA A 96 -62.54 -95.11 -49.10
CA ALA A 96 -63.33 -94.44 -50.14
C ALA A 96 -62.41 -93.46 -50.92
N PRO A 97 -62.58 -93.32 -52.24
CA PRO A 97 -61.75 -92.42 -53.05
C PRO A 97 -62.20 -90.98 -52.85
N HIS A 98 -61.29 -90.01 -53.00
CA HIS A 98 -61.37 -89.05 -54.10
C HIS A 98 -60.30 -87.95 -54.02
N ASN A 99 -59.60 -87.82 -55.14
CA ASN A 99 -59.07 -86.56 -55.67
C ASN A 99 -60.18 -85.50 -55.69
N LEU A 100 -60.19 -84.57 -54.73
CA LEU A 100 -61.13 -83.43 -54.73
C LEU A 100 -60.45 -82.07 -54.82
N VAL A 101 -59.12 -81.99 -54.93
CA VAL A 101 -58.40 -80.71 -55.06
C VAL A 101 -57.25 -80.86 -56.07
N LYS A 102 -57.20 -80.01 -57.10
CA LYS A 102 -56.06 -79.94 -58.05
C LYS A 102 -55.06 -78.88 -57.57
N GLU A 103 -53.77 -79.00 -57.89
CA GLU A 103 -52.73 -78.04 -57.46
C GLU A 103 -53.03 -76.59 -57.85
N ALA A 104 -53.69 -76.37 -58.99
CA ALA A 104 -54.14 -75.04 -59.41
C ALA A 104 -55.21 -74.43 -58.47
N ASP A 105 -56.02 -75.27 -57.82
CA ASP A 105 -57.01 -74.85 -56.82
C ASP A 105 -56.34 -74.48 -55.48
N LEU A 106 -55.08 -74.91 -55.28
CA LEU A 106 -54.24 -74.56 -54.12
C LEU A 106 -53.38 -73.30 -54.35
N TYR A 107 -53.25 -72.80 -55.58
CA TYR A 107 -52.45 -71.61 -55.90
C TYR A 107 -52.84 -70.37 -55.08
N PRO A 108 -54.14 -70.05 -54.86
CA PRO A 108 -54.53 -68.96 -53.98
C PRO A 108 -54.13 -69.18 -52.52
N LEU A 109 -53.97 -70.42 -52.07
CA LEU A 109 -53.49 -70.73 -50.72
C LEU A 109 -51.97 -70.52 -50.63
N HIS A 110 -51.20 -70.89 -51.65
CA HIS A 110 -49.76 -70.62 -51.72
C HIS A 110 -49.46 -69.12 -51.71
N THR A 111 -50.14 -68.30 -52.53
CA THR A 111 -49.95 -66.83 -52.51
C THR A 111 -50.34 -66.20 -51.16
N ARG A 112 -51.39 -66.74 -50.51
CA ARG A 112 -51.76 -66.32 -49.15
C ARG A 112 -50.72 -66.75 -48.11
N LEU A 113 -50.08 -67.90 -48.30
CA LEU A 113 -49.03 -68.41 -47.43
C LEU A 113 -47.74 -67.59 -47.55
N ASP A 114 -47.31 -67.21 -48.75
CA ASP A 114 -46.16 -66.30 -48.97
C ASP A 114 -46.41 -64.92 -48.34
N GLY A 115 -47.65 -64.42 -48.44
CA GLY A 115 -48.09 -63.21 -47.76
C GLY A 115 -47.99 -63.33 -46.23
N VAL A 116 -48.29 -64.50 -45.67
CA VAL A 116 -48.13 -64.79 -44.24
C VAL A 116 -46.66 -64.86 -43.84
N GLU A 117 -45.78 -65.48 -44.64
CA GLU A 117 -44.34 -65.53 -44.37
C GLU A 117 -43.71 -64.13 -44.31
N THR A 118 -44.11 -63.24 -45.22
CA THR A 118 -43.68 -61.84 -45.22
C THR A 118 -44.14 -61.12 -43.95
N ILE A 119 -45.41 -61.29 -43.56
CA ILE A 119 -45.96 -60.73 -42.32
C ILE A 119 -45.21 -61.24 -41.08
N VAL A 120 -44.85 -62.53 -41.05
CA VAL A 120 -44.08 -63.13 -39.94
C VAL A 120 -42.68 -62.51 -39.85
N SER A 121 -42.01 -62.27 -40.98
CA SER A 121 -40.71 -61.58 -41.02
C SER A 121 -40.81 -60.15 -40.46
N ASP A 122 -41.82 -59.39 -40.88
CA ASP A 122 -42.07 -58.03 -40.39
C ASP A 122 -42.41 -58.01 -38.89
N LEU A 123 -43.18 -58.98 -38.41
CA LEU A 123 -43.47 -59.15 -36.97
C LEU A 123 -42.20 -59.42 -36.16
N ASN A 124 -41.28 -60.23 -36.68
CA ASN A 124 -39.99 -60.48 -36.02
C ASN A 124 -39.12 -59.22 -36.00
N ASN A 125 -39.11 -58.44 -37.07
CA ASN A 125 -38.40 -57.15 -37.10
C ASN A 125 -39.00 -56.15 -36.09
N MET A 126 -40.33 -56.04 -36.05
CA MET A 126 -41.03 -55.21 -35.05
C MET A 126 -40.72 -55.65 -33.62
N LYS A 127 -40.69 -56.96 -33.35
CA LYS A 127 -40.30 -57.51 -32.05
C LYS A 127 -38.90 -57.06 -31.63
N ASN A 128 -37.93 -57.12 -32.55
CA ASN A 128 -36.56 -56.68 -32.28
C ASN A 128 -36.51 -55.16 -31.99
N ARG A 129 -37.23 -54.35 -32.77
CA ARG A 129 -37.33 -52.90 -32.55
C ARG A 129 -37.99 -52.55 -31.20
N ILE A 130 -39.01 -53.30 -30.78
CA ILE A 130 -39.63 -53.14 -29.47
C ILE A 130 -38.61 -53.40 -28.35
N GLN A 131 -37.80 -54.46 -28.46
CA GLN A 131 -36.74 -54.74 -27.48
C GLN A 131 -35.67 -53.63 -27.43
N GLU A 132 -35.36 -52.99 -28.56
CA GLU A 132 -34.46 -51.81 -28.57
C GLU A 132 -35.10 -50.59 -27.90
N LEU A 133 -36.40 -50.36 -28.11
CA LEU A 133 -37.13 -49.28 -27.46
C LEU A 133 -37.17 -49.47 -25.94
N GLU A 134 -37.42 -50.69 -25.44
CA GLU A 134 -37.36 -51.01 -24.00
C GLU A 134 -35.98 -50.69 -23.39
N LYS A 135 -34.90 -50.98 -24.13
CA LYS A 135 -33.52 -50.63 -23.70
C LYS A 135 -33.30 -49.12 -23.66
N ILE A 136 -33.84 -48.38 -24.63
CA ILE A 136 -33.75 -46.91 -24.68
C ILE A 136 -34.52 -46.30 -23.51
N GLU A 137 -35.74 -46.79 -23.24
CA GLU A 137 -36.56 -46.33 -22.12
C GLU A 137 -35.85 -46.54 -20.77
N SER A 138 -35.26 -47.73 -20.57
CA SER A 138 -34.45 -48.01 -19.38
C SER A 138 -33.24 -47.07 -19.25
N LYS A 139 -32.52 -46.79 -20.35
CA LYS A 139 -31.40 -45.83 -20.35
C LYS A 139 -31.87 -44.40 -20.05
N ASN A 140 -33.00 -43.98 -20.61
CA ASN A 140 -33.55 -42.64 -20.38
C ASN A 140 -33.95 -42.47 -18.91
N ALA A 141 -34.55 -43.50 -18.29
CA ALA A 141 -34.85 -43.47 -16.85
C ALA A 141 -33.58 -43.34 -15.99
N GLN A 142 -32.49 -44.03 -16.37
CA GLN A 142 -31.19 -43.91 -15.68
C GLN A 142 -30.57 -42.52 -15.88
N LEU A 143 -30.64 -41.95 -17.08
CA LEU A 143 -30.14 -40.61 -17.36
C LEU A 143 -30.92 -39.55 -16.58
N GLN A 144 -32.25 -39.67 -16.54
CA GLN A 144 -33.09 -38.76 -15.76
C GLN A 144 -32.70 -38.77 -14.28
N LYS A 145 -32.53 -39.96 -13.70
CA LYS A 145 -32.07 -40.07 -12.30
C LYS A 145 -30.72 -39.40 -12.07
N ARG A 146 -29.76 -39.55 -13.00
CA ARG A 146 -28.45 -38.89 -12.89
C ARG A 146 -28.55 -37.37 -13.01
N ILE A 147 -29.48 -36.85 -13.80
CA ILE A 147 -29.75 -35.41 -13.90
C ILE A 147 -30.29 -34.91 -12.56
N ASP A 148 -31.30 -35.58 -12.02
CA ASP A 148 -31.89 -35.22 -10.72
C ASP A 148 -30.83 -35.23 -9.60
N ASP A 149 -29.95 -36.24 -9.58
CA ASP A 149 -28.84 -36.33 -8.62
C ASP A 149 -27.84 -35.16 -8.76
N LEU A 150 -27.53 -34.74 -9.99
CA LEU A 150 -26.62 -33.62 -10.26
C LEU A 150 -27.24 -32.28 -9.87
N GLU A 151 -28.51 -32.06 -10.17
CA GLU A 151 -29.24 -30.85 -9.76
C GLU A 151 -29.30 -30.74 -8.23
N GLN A 152 -29.51 -31.86 -7.53
CA GLN A 152 -29.50 -31.88 -6.07
C GLN A 152 -28.12 -31.52 -5.50
N ILE A 153 -27.03 -32.04 -6.09
CA ILE A 153 -25.67 -31.69 -5.69
C ILE A 153 -25.43 -30.20 -5.90
N ASP A 154 -25.75 -29.66 -7.07
CA ASP A 154 -25.54 -28.25 -7.41
C ASP A 154 -26.30 -27.31 -6.46
N LEU A 155 -27.57 -27.62 -6.17
CA LEU A 155 -28.37 -26.88 -5.19
C LEU A 155 -27.76 -26.93 -3.78
N SER A 156 -27.22 -28.08 -3.37
CA SER A 156 -26.59 -28.24 -2.05
C SER A 156 -25.27 -27.48 -1.94
N GLU A 157 -24.44 -27.50 -2.99
CA GLU A 157 -23.17 -26.78 -3.03
C GLU A 157 -23.41 -25.27 -3.07
N MET A 158 -24.39 -24.80 -3.85
CA MET A 158 -24.80 -23.40 -3.88
C MET A 158 -25.29 -22.91 -2.51
N ALA A 159 -26.09 -23.71 -1.80
CA ALA A 159 -26.52 -23.37 -0.44
C ALA A 159 -25.33 -23.23 0.53
N VAL A 160 -24.35 -24.15 0.46
CA VAL A 160 -23.13 -24.08 1.27
C VAL A 160 -22.29 -22.85 0.92
N LEU A 161 -22.15 -22.53 -0.37
CA LEU A 161 -21.42 -21.34 -0.82
C LEU A 161 -22.11 -20.05 -0.35
N THR A 162 -23.44 -19.95 -0.45
CA THR A 162 -24.20 -18.82 0.08
C THR A 162 -24.01 -18.66 1.59
N GLN A 163 -24.05 -19.76 2.36
CA GLN A 163 -23.81 -19.70 3.80
C GLN A 163 -22.39 -19.22 4.13
N LYS A 164 -21.38 -19.71 3.41
CA LYS A 164 -19.99 -19.26 3.58
C LYS A 164 -19.83 -17.79 3.22
N MET A 165 -20.46 -17.33 2.13
CA MET A 165 -20.46 -15.93 1.73
C MET A 165 -21.03 -15.03 2.83
N ASN A 166 -22.21 -15.38 3.36
CA ASN A 166 -22.84 -14.63 4.45
C ASN A 166 -21.96 -14.58 5.71
N SER A 167 -21.21 -15.65 5.99
CA SER A 167 -20.28 -15.71 7.13
C SER A 167 -19.07 -14.80 6.89
N VAL A 168 -18.51 -14.79 5.68
CA VAL A 168 -17.42 -13.89 5.29
C VAL A 168 -17.86 -12.43 5.38
N ASP A 169 -19.06 -12.10 4.88
CA ASP A 169 -19.61 -10.74 4.97
C ASP A 169 -19.75 -10.27 6.43
N GLY A 170 -20.21 -11.17 7.32
CA GLY A 170 -20.23 -10.89 8.76
C GLY A 170 -18.85 -10.56 9.34
N ILE A 171 -17.86 -11.39 9.04
CA ILE A 171 -16.47 -11.19 9.49
C ILE A 171 -15.89 -9.86 8.96
N VAL A 172 -16.11 -9.54 7.69
CA VAL A 172 -15.62 -8.31 7.08
C VAL A 172 -16.24 -7.07 7.74
N ASN A 173 -17.54 -7.11 8.04
CA ASN A 173 -18.23 -6.02 8.74
C ASN A 173 -17.73 -5.82 10.18
N ASP A 174 -17.45 -6.91 10.89
CA ASP A 174 -16.84 -6.86 12.22
C ASP A 174 -15.43 -6.24 12.16
N LEU A 175 -14.62 -6.63 11.17
CA LEU A 175 -13.28 -6.08 10.96
C LEU A 175 -13.32 -4.58 10.66
N ALA A 176 -14.26 -4.14 9.81
CA ALA A 176 -14.45 -2.73 9.48
C ALA A 176 -14.82 -1.92 10.73
N THR A 177 -15.69 -2.47 11.58
CA THR A 177 -16.09 -1.85 12.85
C THR A 177 -14.91 -1.74 13.82
N GLN A 178 -14.13 -2.81 13.98
CA GLN A 178 -12.93 -2.82 14.82
C GLN A 178 -11.87 -1.83 14.32
N THR A 179 -11.65 -1.76 13.00
CA THR A 179 -10.69 -0.82 12.39
C THR A 179 -11.09 0.63 12.67
N LYS A 180 -12.40 0.95 12.57
CA LYS A 180 -12.92 2.27 12.90
C LYS A 180 -12.75 2.61 14.39
N ASP A 181 -12.89 1.63 15.28
CA ASP A 181 -12.67 1.81 16.72
C ASP A 181 -11.19 2.06 17.04
N VAL A 182 -10.28 1.29 16.43
CA VAL A 182 -8.83 1.49 16.52
C VAL A 182 -8.45 2.89 16.02
N GLY A 183 -8.98 3.32 14.86
CA GLY A 183 -8.77 4.66 14.34
C GLY A 183 -9.17 5.76 15.34
N ARG A 184 -10.38 5.65 15.92
CA ARG A 184 -10.84 6.58 16.97
C ARG A 184 -9.95 6.56 18.21
N LYS A 185 -9.50 5.38 18.67
CA LYS A 185 -8.58 5.27 19.81
C LYS A 185 -7.22 5.90 19.52
N LEU A 186 -6.70 5.74 18.31
CA LEU A 186 -5.45 6.39 17.89
C LEU A 186 -5.59 7.92 17.86
N GLU A 187 -6.70 8.45 17.34
CA GLU A 187 -7.02 9.88 17.39
C GLU A 187 -7.11 10.38 18.83
N GLN A 188 -7.76 9.62 19.73
CA GLN A 188 -7.81 9.94 21.16
C GLN A 188 -6.43 9.88 21.84
N ILE A 189 -5.56 8.94 21.46
CA ILE A 189 -4.17 8.88 21.98
C ILE A 189 -3.37 10.10 21.49
N ALA A 190 -3.52 10.48 20.22
CA ALA A 190 -2.88 11.67 19.68
C ALA A 190 -3.36 12.94 20.40
N SER A 191 -4.68 13.09 20.57
CA SER A 191 -5.27 14.21 21.31
C SER A 191 -4.89 14.18 22.80
N SER A 192 -4.89 13.03 23.47
CA SER A 192 -4.53 12.91 24.89
C SER A 192 -3.03 13.11 25.16
N LYS A 193 -2.14 12.80 24.20
CA LYS A 193 -0.73 13.23 24.29
C LYS A 193 -0.58 14.75 24.25
N VAL A 194 -1.53 15.47 23.65
CA VAL A 194 -1.55 16.94 23.65
C VAL A 194 -2.33 17.45 24.88
N GLU A 195 -3.39 16.77 25.30
CA GLU A 195 -4.29 17.19 26.38
C GLU A 195 -3.82 16.83 27.79
N GLY A 196 -3.14 15.69 27.97
CA GLY A 196 -2.55 15.25 29.24
C GLY A 196 -1.26 15.99 29.60
N LEU A 197 -0.75 16.81 28.68
CA LEU A 197 0.22 17.84 29.01
C LEU A 197 -0.50 18.96 29.73
N ASP A 198 0.01 19.31 30.90
CA ASP A 198 -0.46 20.47 31.61
C ASP A 198 -0.39 21.72 30.69
N PRO A 199 -1.25 22.73 30.93
CA PRO A 199 -1.35 23.89 30.06
C PRO A 199 -0.01 24.59 29.79
N GLN A 200 0.93 24.55 30.74
CA GLN A 200 2.24 25.16 30.59
C GLN A 200 3.10 24.36 29.61
N THR A 201 3.12 23.04 29.71
CA THR A 201 3.89 22.19 28.80
C THR A 201 3.35 22.23 27.36
N ARG A 202 2.02 22.29 27.19
CA ARG A 202 1.40 22.44 25.86
C ARG A 202 1.80 23.77 25.21
N LYS A 203 1.74 24.86 25.98
CA LYS A 203 2.16 26.19 25.53
C LYS A 203 3.64 26.20 25.17
N TYR A 204 4.49 25.60 26.00
CA TYR A 204 5.93 25.52 25.77
C TYR A 204 6.28 24.80 24.45
N LEU A 205 5.60 23.69 24.14
CA LEU A 205 5.82 22.97 22.88
C LEU A 205 5.26 23.72 21.66
N GLN A 206 4.14 24.43 21.80
CA GLN A 206 3.63 25.31 20.74
C GLN A 206 4.61 26.45 20.44
N ASP A 207 5.15 27.08 21.48
CA ASP A 207 6.13 28.16 21.34
C ASP A 207 7.42 27.66 20.65
N ILE A 208 7.90 26.46 20.99
CA ILE A 208 9.05 25.81 20.32
C ILE A 208 8.73 25.54 18.84
N GLN A 209 7.56 24.96 18.55
CA GLN A 209 7.16 24.64 17.17
C GLN A 209 7.10 25.92 16.33
N THR A 210 6.49 26.99 16.85
CA THR A 210 6.40 28.29 16.19
C THR A 210 7.78 28.91 15.95
N GLN A 211 8.70 28.79 16.90
CA GLN A 211 10.08 29.26 16.74
C GLN A 211 10.86 28.44 15.69
N LEU A 212 10.70 27.12 15.66
CA LEU A 212 11.36 26.23 14.70
C LEU A 212 10.88 26.46 13.26
N THR A 213 9.63 26.90 13.08
CA THR A 213 9.07 27.22 11.75
C THR A 213 9.27 28.68 11.34
N SER A 214 9.87 29.51 12.19
CA SER A 214 10.15 30.90 11.87
C SER A 214 11.48 31.03 11.14
N ASP A 215 11.51 31.83 10.08
CA ASP A 215 12.74 32.18 9.35
C ASP A 215 13.72 33.03 10.20
N THR A 216 13.34 33.37 11.44
CA THR A 216 14.12 34.19 12.38
C THR A 216 14.25 33.49 13.74
N LEU A 217 15.46 33.07 14.10
CA LEU A 217 15.74 32.51 15.44
C LEU A 217 15.61 33.60 16.50
N THR A 218 14.50 33.58 17.25
CA THR A 218 14.23 34.54 18.32
C THR A 218 14.62 33.92 19.67
N LEU A 219 15.82 34.22 20.17
CA LEU A 219 16.24 33.82 21.52
C LEU A 219 15.56 34.71 22.57
N GLN A 220 14.27 34.48 22.83
CA GLN A 220 13.58 35.11 23.95
C GLN A 220 13.78 34.29 25.21
N HIS A 221 14.42 34.89 26.21
CA HIS A 221 14.26 34.48 27.59
C HIS A 221 12.92 35.02 28.05
N ASP A 222 11.97 34.15 28.39
CA ASP A 222 10.77 34.53 29.13
C ASP A 222 11.24 34.90 30.55
N ASP A 223 11.39 36.20 30.82
CA ASP A 223 11.50 36.69 32.19
C ASP A 223 10.62 37.92 32.31
N THR A 224 9.49 37.74 32.97
CA THR A 224 8.54 38.75 33.45
C THR A 224 9.16 39.85 34.33
N ARG A 225 10.50 39.93 34.40
CA ARG A 225 11.32 40.86 35.18
C ARG A 225 11.92 42.00 34.36
N GLY A 226 11.67 42.08 33.05
CA GLY A 226 12.05 43.24 32.24
C GLY A 226 13.55 43.37 31.95
N TYR A 227 14.29 42.25 31.95
CA TYR A 227 15.70 42.25 31.54
C TYR A 227 15.82 42.20 30.00
N ASP A 228 16.75 42.99 29.44
CA ASP A 228 17.06 42.95 28.01
C ASP A 228 17.48 41.54 27.58
N SER A 229 16.81 41.00 26.54
CA SER A 229 17.19 39.72 25.93
C SER A 229 18.68 39.71 25.54
N SER A 230 19.41 38.71 26.03
CA SER A 230 20.85 38.60 25.81
C SER A 230 21.33 37.17 25.62
N ILE A 231 22.27 36.98 24.69
CA ILE A 231 23.07 35.77 24.54
C ILE A 231 24.29 35.92 25.45
N ARG A 232 24.51 34.95 26.34
CA ARG A 232 25.58 34.98 27.34
C ARG A 232 26.60 33.86 27.07
N PHE A 233 27.88 34.22 27.01
CA PHE A 233 28.99 33.30 26.80
C PHE A 233 29.69 33.05 28.13
N LYS A 234 29.86 31.79 28.52
CA LYS A 234 30.67 31.42 29.69
C LYS A 234 32.13 31.24 29.29
N ASP A 235 33.05 31.58 30.19
CA ASP A 235 34.46 31.25 30.05
C ASP A 235 34.75 29.80 30.49
N LYS A 236 36.01 29.40 30.39
CA LYS A 236 36.50 28.06 30.77
C LYS A 236 36.25 27.70 32.24
N ASP A 237 36.10 28.70 33.11
CA ASP A 237 35.90 28.54 34.55
C ASP A 237 34.40 28.59 34.90
N GLY A 238 33.52 28.67 33.89
CA GLY A 238 32.07 28.71 34.02
C GLY A 238 31.49 30.07 34.40
N ALA A 239 32.34 31.11 34.54
CA ALA A 239 31.92 32.48 34.79
C ALA A 239 31.47 33.16 33.49
N LEU A 240 30.77 34.29 33.58
CA LEU A 240 30.29 35.02 32.39
C LEU A 240 31.47 35.72 31.70
N GLY A 241 31.90 35.23 30.54
CA GLY A 241 33.00 35.78 29.74
C GLY A 241 32.57 36.84 28.71
N GLY A 242 31.29 36.90 28.33
CA GLY A 242 30.79 37.91 27.39
C GLY A 242 29.29 37.86 27.14
N SER A 243 28.77 38.84 26.39
CA SER A 243 27.36 38.88 26.01
C SER A 243 27.09 39.64 24.71
N ILE A 244 26.04 39.21 24.00
CA ILE A 244 25.38 39.98 22.94
C ILE A 244 23.99 40.36 23.44
N LYS A 245 23.65 41.64 23.43
CA LYS A 245 22.34 42.10 23.94
C LYS A 245 21.79 43.28 23.15
N ARG A 246 20.47 43.43 23.17
CA ARG A 246 19.82 44.67 22.76
C ARG A 246 20.14 45.75 23.80
N VAL A 247 20.42 46.98 23.34
CA VAL A 247 20.72 48.11 24.21
C VAL A 247 19.90 49.31 23.77
N VAL A 248 19.37 50.03 24.75
CA VAL A 248 18.62 51.26 24.55
C VAL A 248 19.47 52.44 25.02
N LYS A 249 19.52 53.51 24.23
CA LYS A 249 20.09 54.82 24.61
C LYS A 249 19.06 55.90 24.25
N GLY A 250 18.27 56.34 25.23
CA GLY A 250 17.11 57.20 24.95
C GLY A 250 16.09 56.44 24.10
N ASP A 251 15.68 57.01 22.97
CA ASP A 251 14.74 56.37 22.03
C ASP A 251 15.42 55.44 21.01
N ILE A 252 16.75 55.39 21.01
CA ILE A 252 17.52 54.65 20.00
C ILE A 252 17.78 53.23 20.55
N THR A 253 17.38 52.22 19.77
CA THR A 253 17.73 50.83 20.04
C THR A 253 18.95 50.40 19.23
N GLY A 254 19.62 49.34 19.67
CA GLY A 254 20.83 48.86 19.01
C GLY A 254 21.32 47.53 19.55
N LEU A 255 22.37 47.01 18.94
CA LEU A 255 23.05 45.78 19.33
C LEU A 255 24.36 46.11 20.04
N SER A 256 24.59 45.55 21.23
CA SER A 256 25.89 45.62 21.91
C SER A 256 26.52 44.25 22.03
N ILE A 257 27.80 44.20 21.66
CA ILE A 257 28.67 43.05 21.81
C ILE A 257 29.79 43.46 22.78
N ALA A 258 30.02 42.66 23.82
CA ALA A 258 31.04 42.96 24.82
C ALA A 258 31.58 41.69 25.48
N THR A 259 32.84 41.72 25.87
CA THR A 259 33.47 40.74 26.75
C THR A 259 33.36 41.21 28.21
N LYS A 260 33.63 40.32 29.16
CA LYS A 260 33.77 40.67 30.57
C LYS A 260 35.19 40.43 31.03
N ASN A 261 35.69 41.35 31.85
CA ASN A 261 36.95 41.15 32.56
C ASN A 261 36.74 40.27 33.82
N LYS A 262 37.83 39.93 34.50
CA LYS A 262 37.80 39.10 35.73
C LYS A 262 36.99 39.72 36.88
N SER A 263 36.77 41.04 36.88
CA SER A 263 35.92 41.73 37.87
C SER A 263 34.43 41.73 37.50
N GLY A 264 34.06 41.09 36.38
CA GLY A 264 32.67 41.03 35.90
C GLY A 264 32.18 42.29 35.19
N SER A 265 33.05 43.27 34.98
CA SER A 265 32.78 44.51 34.26
C SER A 265 32.88 44.28 32.75
N LEU A 266 32.00 44.94 31.97
CA LEU A 266 32.02 44.85 30.52
C LEU A 266 33.21 45.62 29.94
N VAL A 267 34.01 44.95 29.10
CA VAL A 267 35.15 45.49 28.38
C VAL A 267 35.01 45.18 26.88
N ASP A 268 35.87 45.78 26.04
CA ASP A 268 35.90 45.59 24.57
C ASP A 268 34.52 45.68 23.90
N ARG A 269 33.86 46.80 24.16
CA ARG A 269 32.47 47.00 23.76
C ARG A 269 32.39 47.57 22.34
N VAL A 270 31.68 46.85 21.47
CA VAL A 270 31.19 47.36 20.20
C VAL A 270 29.67 47.53 20.27
N LYS A 271 29.17 48.67 19.81
CA LYS A 271 27.73 48.95 19.74
C LYS A 271 27.35 49.41 18.34
N PHE A 272 26.27 48.85 17.82
CA PHE A 272 25.62 49.22 16.57
C PHE A 272 24.26 49.80 16.91
N TYR A 273 24.04 51.09 16.72
CA TYR A 273 22.75 51.72 16.96
C TYR A 273 21.93 51.80 15.66
N ASP A 274 20.61 51.90 15.79
CA ASP A 274 19.67 51.94 14.65
C ASP A 274 19.83 53.21 13.79
N ASP A 275 20.43 54.26 14.34
CA ASP A 275 20.88 55.45 13.60
C ASP A 275 22.12 55.17 12.73
N LYS A 276 22.59 53.92 12.70
CA LYS A 276 23.79 53.41 12.01
C LYS A 276 25.10 53.87 12.64
N ASP A 277 25.08 54.48 13.82
CA ASP A 277 26.31 54.78 14.54
C ASP A 277 26.97 53.48 15.04
N VAL A 278 28.30 53.42 14.89
CA VAL A 278 29.15 52.37 15.46
C VAL A 278 30.01 52.98 16.55
N TYR A 279 29.89 52.47 17.78
CA TYR A 279 30.74 52.87 18.89
C TYR A 279 31.71 51.76 19.27
N ILE A 280 32.97 52.11 19.47
CA ILE A 280 34.03 51.23 19.96
C ILE A 280 34.54 51.82 21.29
N HIS A 281 34.52 51.02 22.36
CA HIS A 281 34.91 51.43 23.72
C HIS A 281 34.23 52.73 24.21
N GLY A 282 32.99 52.98 23.76
CA GLY A 282 32.21 54.16 24.14
C GLY A 282 32.48 55.43 23.33
N GLN A 283 33.42 55.40 22.39
CA GLN A 283 33.65 56.47 21.43
C GLN A 283 32.91 56.17 20.12
N CYS A 284 32.26 57.17 19.54
CA CYS A 284 31.66 57.06 18.21
C CYS A 284 32.80 56.91 17.19
N PHE A 285 32.83 55.77 16.51
CA PHE A 285 33.85 55.42 15.54
C PHE A 285 33.35 55.58 14.10
N ILE A 286 32.09 55.26 13.83
CA ILE A 286 31.43 55.58 12.54
C ILE A 286 30.13 56.26 12.87
N ARG A 287 29.86 57.40 12.27
CA ARG A 287 28.54 58.04 12.34
C ARG A 287 27.64 57.46 11.27
N GLY A 288 26.34 57.37 11.54
CA GLY A 288 25.39 56.91 10.54
C GLY A 288 25.28 57.77 9.28
N THR A 289 25.81 58.99 9.33
CA THR A 289 25.95 59.91 8.19
C THR A 289 27.21 59.66 7.35
N ASP A 290 28.19 58.92 7.86
CA ASP A 290 29.43 58.64 7.14
C ASP A 290 29.14 57.64 6.02
N THR A 291 29.62 57.93 4.81
CA THR A 291 29.46 57.02 3.68
C THR A 291 30.43 55.85 3.73
N SER A 292 31.50 55.98 4.51
CA SER A 292 32.56 54.98 4.64
C SER A 292 33.40 55.17 5.90
N ILE A 293 34.09 54.12 6.34
CA ILE A 293 35.15 54.19 7.37
C ILE A 293 36.28 55.15 7.01
N PHE A 294 36.51 55.40 5.71
CA PHE A 294 37.51 56.36 5.25
C PHE A 294 37.16 57.82 5.61
N ASP A 295 35.86 58.15 5.74
CA ASP A 295 35.41 59.48 6.11
C ASP A 295 35.79 59.80 7.57
N GLU A 296 35.65 58.82 8.48
CA GLU A 296 36.12 58.94 9.86
C GLU A 296 37.65 59.07 9.91
N ILE A 297 38.39 58.24 9.16
CA ILE A 297 39.86 58.30 9.11
C ILE A 297 40.29 59.70 8.65
N ALA A 298 39.65 60.24 7.60
CA ALA A 298 39.90 61.59 7.13
C ALA A 298 39.60 62.62 8.22
N ARG A 299 38.45 62.53 8.90
CA ARG A 299 38.05 63.45 9.98
C ARG A 299 39.03 63.47 11.15
N GLN A 300 39.56 62.31 11.55
CA GLN A 300 40.51 62.18 12.67
C GLN A 300 41.92 62.66 12.28
N LEU A 301 42.35 62.42 11.04
CA LEU A 301 43.69 62.78 10.58
C LEU A 301 43.80 64.22 10.07
N THR A 302 42.72 64.81 9.54
CA THR A 302 42.73 66.16 8.96
C THR A 302 43.24 67.22 9.93
N PRO A 303 42.78 67.31 11.20
CA PRO A 303 43.31 68.28 12.16
C PRO A 303 44.82 68.11 12.40
N ARG A 304 45.32 66.87 12.39
CA ARG A 304 46.75 66.59 12.56
C ARG A 304 47.56 67.04 11.34
N PHE A 305 47.08 66.76 10.12
CA PHE A 305 47.73 67.27 8.91
C PHE A 305 47.67 68.79 8.82
N LEU A 306 46.52 69.40 9.12
CA LEU A 306 46.37 70.85 9.17
C LEU A 306 47.30 71.47 10.21
N GLY A 307 47.43 70.90 11.41
CA GLY A 307 48.37 71.36 12.43
C GLY A 307 49.85 71.22 12.00
N LEU A 308 50.20 70.15 11.28
CA LEU A 308 51.54 70.00 10.70
C LEU A 308 51.85 71.02 9.60
N LEU A 309 50.83 71.43 8.85
CA LEU A 309 50.92 72.44 7.80
C LEU A 309 50.76 73.87 8.33
N GLN A 310 50.19 74.05 9.52
CA GLN A 310 49.95 75.35 10.14
C GLN A 310 51.28 76.08 10.36
N GLY A 311 51.39 77.30 9.81
CA GLY A 311 52.60 78.11 9.85
C GLY A 311 53.68 77.74 8.84
N ARG A 312 53.47 76.70 8.01
CA ARG A 312 54.36 76.42 6.87
C ARG A 312 54.01 77.33 5.71
N THR A 313 54.94 78.21 5.36
CA THR A 313 54.86 79.00 4.13
C THR A 313 55.86 78.48 3.11
N MET A 314 55.79 79.00 1.88
CA MET A 314 56.83 78.79 0.89
C MET A 314 58.20 79.16 1.47
N VAL A 315 59.20 78.30 1.25
CA VAL A 315 60.60 78.59 1.57
C VAL A 315 61.25 79.20 0.32
N ARG A 316 61.98 80.31 0.50
CA ARG A 316 62.64 81.05 -0.58
C ARG A 316 64.13 81.20 -0.28
N SER A 317 64.97 81.22 -1.30
CA SER A 317 66.40 81.48 -1.14
C SER A 317 66.71 82.96 -1.29
N ALA A 318 67.57 83.51 -0.44
CA ALA A 318 67.94 84.92 -0.49
C ALA A 318 69.38 85.19 -0.04
N ASN A 319 69.95 86.27 -0.55
CA ASN A 319 71.16 86.86 0.02
C ASN A 319 70.78 87.96 1.01
N LEU A 320 71.55 88.09 2.10
CA LEU A 320 71.25 89.00 3.19
C LEU A 320 72.34 90.04 3.33
N ARG A 321 71.92 91.27 3.64
CA ARG A 321 72.81 92.39 4.01
C ARG A 321 73.39 92.23 5.41
N VAL A 322 72.88 91.27 6.18
CA VAL A 322 73.23 91.00 7.57
C VAL A 322 73.73 89.56 7.73
N ARG A 323 74.55 89.33 8.77
CA ARG A 323 74.88 87.97 9.20
C ARG A 323 73.71 87.42 10.03
N ALA A 324 73.26 86.21 9.68
CA ALA A 324 72.20 85.51 10.40
C ALA A 324 72.56 84.04 10.58
N SER A 325 71.95 83.39 11.56
CA SER A 325 72.07 81.97 11.86
C SER A 325 70.74 81.25 11.61
N ILE A 326 70.81 79.92 11.46
CA ILE A 326 69.60 79.09 11.35
C ILE A 326 68.75 79.28 12.61
N GLY A 327 67.46 79.59 12.43
CA GLY A 327 66.51 79.90 13.48
C GLY A 327 66.24 81.39 13.69
N ASP A 328 67.13 82.27 13.25
CA ASP A 328 66.96 83.73 13.41
C ASP A 328 65.74 84.24 12.63
N ILE A 329 65.10 85.28 13.15
CA ILE A 329 64.03 86.01 12.46
C ILE A 329 64.58 87.37 12.05
N ILE A 330 64.60 87.62 10.75
CA ILE A 330 65.08 88.87 10.14
C ILE A 330 63.91 89.70 9.59
N SER A 331 64.16 90.99 9.38
CA SER A 331 63.25 91.85 8.64
C SER A 331 63.43 91.63 7.13
N GLY A 332 62.36 91.74 6.35
CA GLY A 332 62.46 91.68 4.89
C GLY A 332 63.37 92.77 4.30
N SER A 333 63.56 93.88 5.01
CA SER A 333 64.50 94.95 4.65
C SER A 333 65.97 94.53 4.71
N ASP A 334 66.28 93.45 5.43
CA ASP A 334 67.64 92.91 5.57
C ASP A 334 68.02 92.01 4.39
N ILE A 335 67.06 91.71 3.52
CA ILE A 335 67.24 90.92 2.31
C ILE A 335 67.81 91.81 1.21
N GLU A 336 68.93 91.41 0.62
CA GLU A 336 69.54 92.14 -0.49
C GLU A 336 68.79 91.86 -1.80
N TYR A 337 68.56 90.59 -2.09
CA TYR A 337 67.78 90.09 -3.22
C TYR A 337 67.33 88.64 -2.98
N TRP A 338 66.24 88.24 -3.63
CA TRP A 338 65.84 86.84 -3.75
C TRP A 338 66.70 86.15 -4.80
N ALA A 339 67.18 84.95 -4.49
CA ALA A 339 67.93 84.11 -5.42
C ALA A 339 67.03 82.97 -5.91
N TYR A 340 67.02 82.73 -7.22
CA TYR A 340 66.32 81.55 -7.73
C TYR A 340 67.05 80.27 -7.34
N PRO A 341 66.34 79.25 -6.81
CA PRO A 341 66.92 77.92 -6.65
C PRO A 341 67.22 77.32 -8.03
N SER A 342 68.44 76.85 -8.26
CA SER A 342 68.80 76.10 -9.48
C SER A 342 69.24 74.68 -9.12
N GLU A 343 68.55 73.68 -9.63
CA GLU A 343 68.94 72.28 -9.42
C GLU A 343 70.21 71.98 -10.22
N ASN A 344 71.27 71.52 -9.54
CA ASN A 344 72.47 71.07 -10.24
C ASN A 344 72.25 69.69 -10.86
N SER A 345 73.21 69.22 -11.66
CA SER A 345 73.17 67.91 -12.32
C SER A 345 73.09 66.70 -11.37
N SER A 346 73.22 66.90 -10.06
CA SER A 346 73.10 65.86 -9.02
C SER A 346 71.76 65.92 -8.27
N GLY A 347 70.81 66.74 -8.72
CA GLY A 347 69.49 66.87 -8.09
C GLY A 347 69.48 67.71 -6.81
N TYR A 348 70.61 68.35 -6.47
CA TYR A 348 70.68 69.24 -5.31
C TYR A 348 70.36 70.67 -5.75
N ILE A 349 69.49 71.32 -4.98
CA ILE A 349 69.21 72.74 -5.18
C ILE A 349 70.46 73.54 -4.80
N SER A 350 71.07 74.14 -5.82
CA SER A 350 72.29 74.92 -5.77
C SER A 350 72.05 76.36 -6.25
N VAL A 351 73.11 77.16 -6.27
CA VAL A 351 73.05 78.59 -6.54
C VAL A 351 73.15 78.85 -8.05
N SER A 352 72.29 79.74 -8.56
CA SER A 352 72.61 80.46 -9.81
C SER A 352 73.43 81.71 -9.47
N ALA A 353 74.72 81.72 -9.82
CA ALA A 353 75.68 82.75 -9.41
C ALA A 353 75.69 84.01 -10.30
N THR A 354 74.75 84.13 -11.26
CA THR A 354 74.68 85.28 -12.18
C THR A 354 73.58 86.25 -11.76
N GLN A 355 73.86 87.56 -11.87
CA GLN A 355 72.90 88.64 -11.56
C GLN A 355 71.56 88.50 -12.30
N GLU A 356 71.55 87.82 -13.46
CA GLU A 356 70.38 87.55 -14.30
C GLU A 356 69.29 86.70 -13.59
N HIS A 357 69.63 86.01 -12.50
CA HIS A 357 68.70 85.15 -11.75
C HIS A 357 68.46 85.65 -10.31
N THR A 358 68.61 86.96 -10.10
CA THR A 358 68.26 87.64 -8.86
C THR A 358 66.98 88.44 -9.02
N MET A 359 66.12 88.45 -8.00
CA MET A 359 64.92 89.31 -7.98
C MET A 359 65.03 90.34 -6.86
N ALA A 360 64.70 91.58 -7.18
CA ALA A 360 64.54 92.62 -6.17
C ALA A 360 63.48 92.23 -5.14
N VAL A 361 63.70 92.64 -3.88
CA VAL A 361 62.74 92.43 -2.81
C VAL A 361 61.59 93.42 -3.01
N SER A 362 60.36 92.90 -3.17
CA SER A 362 59.18 93.75 -3.29
C SER A 362 58.94 94.56 -2.00
N ALA A 363 58.27 95.71 -2.10
CA ALA A 363 57.93 96.53 -0.94
C ALA A 363 57.08 95.77 0.10
N GLU A 364 56.25 94.81 -0.36
CA GLU A 364 55.51 93.90 0.50
C GLU A 364 56.46 92.97 1.27
N ASN A 365 57.35 92.26 0.57
CA ASN A 365 58.28 91.33 1.19
C ASN A 365 59.24 92.03 2.14
N ALA A 366 59.61 93.28 1.86
CA ALA A 366 60.48 94.08 2.71
C ALA A 366 59.86 94.41 4.08
N ARG A 367 58.52 94.43 4.18
CA ARG A 367 57.77 94.68 5.44
C ARG A 367 57.49 93.42 6.24
N LYS A 368 57.68 92.24 5.63
CA LYS A 368 57.44 90.93 6.26
C LYS A 368 58.62 90.50 7.13
N ARG A 369 58.36 89.56 8.04
CA ARG A 369 59.38 88.90 8.86
C ARG A 369 59.68 87.52 8.30
N TRP A 370 60.94 87.13 8.32
CA TRP A 370 61.41 85.90 7.70
C TRP A 370 62.29 85.11 8.66
N ARG A 371 61.98 83.82 8.84
CA ARG A 371 62.79 82.90 9.65
C ARG A 371 63.80 82.18 8.77
N ILE A 372 65.04 82.10 9.23
CA ILE A 372 66.11 81.34 8.58
C ILE A 372 65.89 79.85 8.86
N MET A 373 65.46 79.10 7.85
CA MET A 373 65.23 77.66 7.93
C MET A 373 66.47 76.84 7.55
N GLY A 374 67.41 77.45 6.84
CA GLY A 374 68.62 76.78 6.39
C GLY A 374 69.58 77.76 5.73
N LYS A 375 70.77 77.27 5.39
CA LYS A 375 71.83 78.06 4.77
C LYS A 375 72.59 77.19 3.78
N THR A 376 72.88 77.75 2.61
CA THR A 376 73.75 77.13 1.59
C THR A 376 74.98 78.00 1.43
N ASP A 377 76.15 77.44 1.73
CA ASP A 377 77.44 78.09 1.52
C ASP A 377 78.09 77.59 0.23
N SER A 378 78.57 78.54 -0.56
CA SER A 378 79.43 78.32 -1.72
C SER A 378 80.72 79.13 -1.54
N TYR A 379 81.75 78.81 -2.33
CA TYR A 379 83.03 79.51 -2.31
C TYR A 379 82.89 81.03 -2.55
N TYR A 380 81.86 81.48 -3.27
CA TYR A 380 81.67 82.89 -3.66
C TYR A 380 80.50 83.59 -2.96
N ILE A 381 79.57 82.85 -2.34
CA ILE A 381 78.33 83.44 -1.82
C ILE A 381 77.70 82.54 -0.74
N THR A 382 77.09 83.18 0.24
CA THR A 382 76.18 82.54 1.21
C THR A 382 74.74 82.91 0.86
N LEU A 383 73.85 81.91 0.78
CA LEU A 383 72.41 82.11 0.68
C LEU A 383 71.68 81.49 1.86
N TYR A 384 70.57 82.11 2.23
CA TYR A 384 69.72 81.71 3.34
C TYR A 384 68.36 81.26 2.82
N TRP A 385 67.88 80.14 3.34
CA TRP A 385 66.54 79.63 3.07
C TRP A 385 65.58 80.24 4.08
N LEU A 386 64.68 81.09 3.60
CA LEU A 386 63.77 81.90 4.40
C LEU A 386 62.35 81.38 4.29
N GLN A 387 61.68 81.25 5.43
CA GLN A 387 60.24 81.00 5.51
C GLN A 387 59.57 82.22 6.13
N GLU A 388 58.46 82.67 5.55
CA GLU A 388 57.70 83.81 6.09
C GLU A 388 57.17 83.44 7.48
N VAL A 389 57.34 84.36 8.42
CA VAL A 389 56.77 84.24 9.76
C VAL A 389 55.38 84.84 9.73
N ILE A 390 54.37 83.97 9.67
CA ILE A 390 52.98 84.36 9.88
C ILE A 390 52.74 84.44 11.38
N ASN A 391 52.44 85.64 11.89
CA ASN A 391 51.83 85.77 13.20
C ASN A 391 50.36 85.37 13.06
N PHE A 392 49.89 84.42 13.85
CA PHE A 392 48.50 83.97 13.82
C PHE A 392 47.61 84.74 14.82
N ASP A 393 48.14 85.78 15.45
CA ASP A 393 47.48 86.57 16.51
C ASP A 393 46.95 87.94 16.01
N ASP A 394 46.77 88.13 14.70
CA ASP A 394 46.01 89.24 14.11
C ASP A 394 44.65 88.77 13.57
#